data_AF-A0A3C0AIZ6-F1
#
_entry.id   AF-A0A3C0AIZ6-F1
#
_cell.length_a   1.000
_cell.length_b   1.000
_cell.length_c   1.000
_cell.angle_alpha   90.00
_cell.angle_beta   90.00
_cell.angle_gamma   90.00
#
_symmetry.space_group_name_H-M   'P 1'
#
loop_
_entity.id
_entity.type
_entity.pdbx_description
1 polymer ?
#
loop_
_entity_poly.entity_id
_entity_poly.type
_entity_poly.pdbx_seq_one_letter_code
_entity_poly.pdbx_strand_id
1 'polypeptide(L)'
;LLMIQQLAIIATPALMMGIMLTTSMRKTFRLYLPRFSFWIVATILAFALHPLSQELVSSLRWFFPALPKGTVAVLQDMSDPNQSIWLILLAFALAPAVCEELAFRGFILSGFGRRGRAWLAIILSSLTFGAMHMIPQQVFNATLVGLALGMIAVHSRSLFPGIAFHFIYNALSIYRGRVPEKWVPEHGLQYFVSMGPEGLRYSWPLLLICAVLAIALLRWVTLQSRTAPGEQTESLTLSAFDRRLTDSTN
;
A
#
# COMPACT_ATOMS: atom_id res chain seq x y z
N LEU A 1 23.07 1.61 -0.67
CA LEU A 1 22.53 2.74 0.13
C LEU A 1 21.03 2.62 0.38
N LEU A 2 20.18 2.41 -0.64
CA LEU A 2 18.71 2.33 -0.48
C LEU A 2 18.22 1.16 0.37
N MET A 3 18.79 -0.04 0.21
CA MET A 3 18.47 -1.17 1.11
C MET A 3 18.85 -0.85 2.57
N ILE A 4 19.93 -0.09 2.78
CA ILE A 4 20.33 0.38 4.11
C ILE A 4 19.31 1.38 4.64
N GLN A 5 18.79 2.30 3.83
CA GLN A 5 17.72 3.20 4.25
C GLN A 5 16.43 2.44 4.61
N GLN A 6 15.98 1.52 3.75
CA GLN A 6 14.78 0.71 4.00
C GLN A 6 14.93 -0.12 5.27
N LEU A 7 16.07 -0.80 5.47
CA LEU A 7 16.29 -1.64 6.64
C LEU A 7 16.57 -0.81 7.90
N ALA A 8 17.48 0.16 7.86
CA ALA A 8 17.97 0.87 9.04
C ALA A 8 17.10 2.05 9.47
N ILE A 9 16.43 2.74 8.53
CA ILE A 9 15.67 3.97 8.82
C ILE A 9 14.17 3.68 8.90
N ILE A 10 13.66 2.71 8.13
CA ILE A 10 12.22 2.42 8.09
C ILE A 10 11.89 1.16 8.89
N ALA A 11 12.46 0.01 8.52
CA ALA A 11 12.13 -1.27 9.14
C ALA A 11 12.61 -1.37 10.58
N THR A 12 13.87 -0.98 10.85
CA THR A 12 14.50 -1.15 12.17
C THR A 12 13.78 -0.32 13.24
N PRO A 13 13.46 0.98 13.06
CA PRO A 13 12.72 1.72 14.07
C PRO A 13 11.31 1.19 14.26
N ALA A 14 10.63 0.76 13.19
CA ALA A 14 9.31 0.15 13.29
C ALA A 14 9.31 -1.17 14.07
N LEU A 15 10.28 -2.03 13.81
CA LEU A 15 10.46 -3.30 14.51
C LEU A 15 10.90 -3.08 15.96
N MET A 16 11.88 -2.19 16.21
CA MET A 16 12.32 -1.82 17.56
C MET A 16 11.19 -1.21 18.37
N MET A 17 10.47 -0.21 17.84
CA MET A 17 9.31 0.36 18.52
C MET A 17 8.20 -0.68 18.73
N GLY A 18 8.01 -1.58 17.76
CA GLY A 18 7.13 -2.73 17.90
C GLY A 18 7.50 -3.62 19.11
N ILE A 19 8.78 -3.98 19.22
CA ILE A 19 9.31 -4.85 20.28
C ILE A 19 9.27 -4.13 21.64
N MET A 20 9.65 -2.85 21.68
CA MET A 20 9.80 -2.09 22.92
C MET A 20 8.49 -1.52 23.46
N LEU A 21 7.53 -1.17 22.59
CA LEU A 21 6.34 -0.40 22.98
C LEU A 21 5.03 -1.20 22.86
N THR A 22 5.09 -2.50 22.54
CA THR A 22 3.87 -3.31 22.39
C THR A 22 3.94 -4.64 23.14
N THR A 23 2.81 -5.03 23.73
CA THR A 23 2.69 -6.24 24.56
C THR A 23 2.63 -7.54 23.74
N SER A 24 2.38 -7.46 22.43
CA SER A 24 2.32 -8.63 21.56
C SER A 24 2.61 -8.28 20.12
N MET A 25 3.73 -8.80 19.61
CA MET A 25 4.16 -8.51 18.25
C MET A 25 3.22 -9.04 17.17
N ARG A 26 2.68 -10.24 17.40
CA ARG A 26 1.73 -10.87 16.49
C ARG A 26 0.44 -10.07 16.33
N LYS A 27 -0.07 -9.48 17.42
CA LYS A 27 -1.26 -8.63 17.40
C LYS A 27 -0.98 -7.28 16.74
N THR A 28 0.12 -6.62 17.11
CA THR A 28 0.54 -5.33 16.53
C THR A 28 0.77 -5.45 15.03
N PHE A 29 1.57 -6.43 14.59
CA PHE A 29 1.88 -6.64 13.17
C PHE A 29 0.86 -7.50 12.45
N ARG A 30 -0.27 -7.85 13.08
CA ARG A 30 -1.38 -8.58 12.43
C ARG A 30 -0.88 -9.78 11.62
N LEU A 31 0.02 -10.59 12.20
CA LEU A 31 0.64 -11.72 11.51
C LEU A 31 -0.27 -12.95 11.55
N TYR A 32 -1.46 -12.79 10.97
CA TYR A 32 -2.49 -13.81 10.80
C TYR A 32 -2.63 -14.14 9.32
N LEU A 33 -2.83 -15.41 9.00
CA LEU A 33 -3.15 -15.82 7.64
C LEU A 33 -4.59 -15.39 7.31
N PRO A 34 -4.79 -14.54 6.29
CA PRO A 34 -6.11 -14.08 5.91
C PRO A 34 -6.80 -15.11 5.01
N ARG A 35 -8.10 -14.94 4.79
CA ARG A 35 -8.85 -15.70 3.79
C ARG A 35 -8.23 -15.50 2.40
N PHE A 36 -8.16 -16.55 1.59
CA PHE A 36 -7.56 -16.51 0.25
C PHE A 36 -8.16 -15.41 -0.65
N SER A 37 -9.45 -15.10 -0.48
CA SER A 37 -10.12 -13.99 -1.18
C SER A 37 -9.42 -12.64 -1.00
N PHE A 38 -8.81 -12.36 0.17
CA PHE A 38 -8.09 -11.11 0.37
C PHE A 38 -6.80 -11.02 -0.45
N TRP A 39 -6.14 -12.15 -0.73
CA TRP A 39 -4.98 -12.17 -1.63
C TRP A 39 -5.39 -11.82 -3.06
N ILE A 40 -6.44 -12.47 -3.57
CA ILE A 40 -6.98 -12.19 -4.91
C ILE A 40 -7.38 -10.71 -5.01
N VAL A 41 -8.15 -10.22 -4.04
CA VAL A 41 -8.64 -8.85 -4.03
C VAL A 41 -7.49 -7.85 -3.96
N ALA A 42 -6.49 -8.08 -3.10
CA ALA A 42 -5.31 -7.23 -3.02
C ALA A 42 -4.52 -7.20 -4.33
N THR A 43 -4.31 -8.36 -4.96
CA THR A 43 -3.63 -8.45 -6.25
C THR A 43 -4.39 -7.69 -7.33
N ILE A 44 -5.68 -7.97 -7.53
CA ILE A 44 -6.47 -7.32 -8.58
C ILE A 44 -6.59 -5.81 -8.31
N LEU A 45 -6.76 -5.41 -7.05
CA LEU A 45 -6.83 -4.00 -6.69
C LEU A 45 -5.52 -3.26 -6.98
N ALA A 46 -4.35 -3.89 -6.83
CA ALA A 46 -3.07 -3.29 -7.20
C ALA A 46 -3.00 -3.00 -8.71
N PHE A 47 -3.41 -3.98 -9.54
CA PHE A 47 -3.51 -3.80 -10.99
C PHE A 47 -4.55 -2.76 -11.39
N ALA A 48 -5.67 -2.65 -10.66
CA ALA A 48 -6.71 -1.67 -10.96
C ALA A 48 -6.32 -0.24 -10.54
N LEU A 49 -5.73 -0.07 -9.36
CA LEU A 49 -5.37 1.25 -8.83
C LEU A 49 -4.12 1.84 -9.49
N HIS A 50 -3.22 1.01 -10.01
CA HIS A 50 -1.99 1.50 -10.66
C HIS A 50 -2.24 2.42 -11.87
N PRO A 51 -2.97 2.04 -12.93
CA PRO A 51 -3.19 2.93 -14.07
C PRO A 51 -3.97 4.20 -13.67
N LEU A 52 -4.92 4.09 -12.75
CA LEU A 52 -5.68 5.22 -12.22
C LEU A 52 -4.77 6.25 -11.54
N SER A 53 -3.85 5.79 -10.68
CA SER A 53 -2.95 6.67 -9.96
C SER A 53 -1.91 7.30 -10.87
N GLN A 54 -1.35 6.55 -11.83
CA GLN A 54 -0.39 7.08 -12.79
C GLN A 54 -1.01 8.19 -13.65
N GLU A 55 -2.24 7.99 -14.12
CA GLU A 55 -2.94 8.99 -14.92
C GLU A 55 -3.39 10.21 -14.11
N LEU A 56 -3.87 10.01 -12.88
CA LEU A 56 -4.20 11.10 -11.97
C LEU A 56 -2.96 11.96 -11.68
N VAL A 57 -1.86 11.33 -11.30
CA VAL A 57 -0.59 12.01 -11.01
C VAL A 57 -0.06 12.73 -12.25
N SER A 58 -0.14 12.11 -13.43
CA SER A 58 0.25 12.76 -14.68
C SER A 58 -0.61 13.99 -15.01
N SER A 59 -1.91 13.92 -14.75
CA SER A 59 -2.85 15.02 -14.99
C SER A 59 -2.64 16.18 -14.03
N LEU A 60 -2.06 15.91 -12.85
CA LEU A 60 -1.73 16.90 -11.83
C LEU A 60 -0.28 17.40 -11.90
N ARG A 61 0.50 17.01 -12.91
CA ARG A 61 1.92 17.43 -13.03
C ARG A 61 2.11 18.95 -13.06
N TRP A 62 1.19 19.68 -13.67
CA TRP A 62 1.23 21.15 -13.72
C TRP A 62 1.11 21.80 -12.34
N PHE A 63 0.53 21.09 -11.37
CA PHE A 63 0.32 21.56 -10.00
C PHE A 63 1.51 21.26 -9.09
N PHE A 64 2.25 20.18 -9.35
CA PHE A 64 3.38 19.77 -8.51
C PHE A 64 4.69 20.44 -8.94
N PRO A 65 5.60 20.72 -7.99
CA PRO A 65 6.93 21.21 -8.33
C PRO A 65 7.72 20.15 -9.10
N ALA A 66 8.69 20.60 -9.89
CA ALA A 66 9.61 19.71 -10.59
C ALA A 66 10.34 18.79 -9.60
N LEU A 67 10.60 17.55 -10.03
CA LEU A 67 11.28 16.57 -9.20
C LEU A 67 12.72 17.03 -8.90
N PRO A 68 13.22 16.80 -7.66
CA PRO A 68 14.63 17.02 -7.35
C PRO A 68 15.54 16.19 -8.27
N LYS A 69 16.71 16.74 -8.66
CA LYS A 69 17.66 16.07 -9.56
C LYS A 69 18.05 14.66 -9.10
N GLY A 70 18.23 14.47 -7.78
CA GLY A 70 18.53 13.16 -7.21
C GLY A 70 17.40 12.13 -7.40
N THR A 71 16.14 12.56 -7.31
CA THR A 71 14.98 11.69 -7.59
C THR A 71 14.93 11.29 -9.05
N VAL A 72 15.20 12.23 -9.96
CA VAL A 72 15.24 11.96 -11.40
C VAL A 72 16.33 10.92 -11.73
N ALA A 73 17.53 11.07 -11.16
CA ALA A 73 18.61 10.10 -11.35
C ALA A 73 18.22 8.69 -10.87
N VAL A 74 17.59 8.58 -9.70
CA VAL A 74 17.10 7.28 -9.20
C VAL A 74 16.04 6.67 -10.12
N LEU A 75 15.11 7.48 -10.63
CA LEU A 75 14.10 6.98 -11.59
C LEU A 75 14.71 6.54 -12.92
N GLN A 76 15.77 7.21 -13.38
CA GLN A 76 16.53 6.80 -14.56
C GLN A 76 17.24 5.45 -14.33
N ASP A 77 17.92 5.30 -13.19
CA ASP A 77 18.56 4.03 -12.82
C ASP A 77 17.55 2.88 -12.70
N MET A 78 16.37 3.15 -12.13
CA MET A 78 15.28 2.16 -12.05
C MET A 78 14.79 1.73 -13.43
N SER A 79 14.83 2.63 -14.41
CA SER A 79 14.30 2.42 -15.76
C SER A 79 15.36 1.90 -16.75
N ASP A 80 16.64 1.90 -16.38
CA ASP A 80 17.73 1.43 -17.23
C ASP A 80 17.64 -0.10 -17.47
N PRO A 81 17.54 -0.56 -18.73
CA PRO A 81 17.48 -1.98 -19.07
C PRO A 81 18.78 -2.74 -18.78
N ASN A 82 19.92 -2.05 -18.64
CA ASN A 82 21.20 -2.68 -18.31
C ASN A 82 21.30 -3.05 -16.82
N GLN A 83 20.44 -2.48 -15.98
CA GLN A 83 20.39 -2.79 -14.56
C GLN A 83 19.59 -4.07 -14.30
N SER A 84 20.11 -4.93 -13.41
CA SER A 84 19.44 -6.17 -13.01
C SER A 84 18.05 -5.90 -12.46
N ILE A 85 17.02 -6.38 -13.18
CA ILE A 85 15.62 -6.23 -12.78
C ILE A 85 15.36 -6.83 -11.40
N TRP A 86 16.02 -7.94 -11.05
CA TRP A 86 15.85 -8.61 -9.77
C TRP A 86 16.33 -7.75 -8.60
N LEU A 87 17.48 -7.09 -8.76
CA LEU A 87 18.00 -6.17 -7.72
C LEU A 87 17.10 -4.95 -7.56
N ILE A 88 16.55 -4.43 -8.66
CA ILE A 88 15.64 -3.28 -8.62
C ILE A 88 14.29 -3.65 -8.01
N LEU A 89 13.71 -4.81 -8.35
CA LEU A 89 12.52 -5.32 -7.69
C LEU A 89 12.75 -5.55 -6.19
N LEU A 90 13.90 -6.10 -5.81
CA LEU A 90 14.24 -6.30 -4.41
C LEU A 90 14.33 -4.97 -3.65
N ALA A 91 15.06 -3.99 -4.20
CA ALA A 91 15.35 -2.73 -3.54
C ALA A 91 14.19 -1.72 -3.54
N PHE A 92 13.37 -1.70 -4.60
CA PHE A 92 12.34 -0.67 -4.82
C PHE A 92 10.90 -1.20 -4.79
N ALA A 93 10.69 -2.52 -4.84
CA ALA A 93 9.36 -3.10 -4.69
C ALA A 93 9.24 -3.92 -3.40
N LEU A 94 10.06 -4.97 -3.24
CA LEU A 94 9.87 -5.94 -2.15
C LEU A 94 10.30 -5.39 -0.79
N ALA A 95 11.51 -4.82 -0.69
CA ALA A 95 12.00 -4.28 0.57
C ALA A 95 11.07 -3.16 1.10
N PRO A 96 10.68 -2.15 0.31
CA PRO A 96 9.70 -1.15 0.73
C PRO A 96 8.35 -1.78 1.12
N ALA A 97 7.83 -2.70 0.30
CA ALA A 97 6.54 -3.34 0.57
C ALA A 97 6.51 -4.05 1.93
N VAL A 98 7.59 -4.72 2.32
CA VAL A 98 7.66 -5.37 3.64
C VAL A 98 7.89 -4.35 4.75
N CYS A 99 8.90 -3.49 4.61
CA CYS A 99 9.34 -2.60 5.67
C CYS A 99 8.29 -1.53 5.99
N GLU A 100 7.70 -0.93 4.96
CA GLU A 100 6.72 0.13 5.11
C GLU A 100 5.37 -0.42 5.58
N GLU A 101 4.93 -1.61 5.14
CA GLU A 101 3.71 -2.21 5.68
C GLU A 101 3.85 -2.57 7.16
N LEU A 102 5.00 -3.09 7.59
CA LEU A 102 5.30 -3.33 9.00
C LEU A 102 5.23 -2.03 9.81
N ALA A 103 5.86 -0.95 9.32
CA ALA A 103 5.88 0.34 10.00
C ALA A 103 4.50 1.00 10.08
N PHE A 104 3.85 1.17 8.93
CA PHE A 104 2.66 1.99 8.84
C PHE A 104 1.38 1.23 9.18
N ARG A 105 1.24 -0.02 8.72
CA ARG A 105 0.00 -0.82 8.88
C ARG A 105 0.09 -1.74 10.09
N GLY A 106 1.30 -2.18 10.42
CA GLY A 106 1.59 -2.88 11.66
C GLY A 106 1.60 -1.93 12.85
N PHE A 107 2.66 -1.13 12.98
CA PHE A 107 2.89 -0.33 14.18
C PHE A 107 1.98 0.90 14.26
N ILE A 108 2.06 1.84 13.31
CA ILE A 108 1.37 3.14 13.39
C ILE A 108 -0.16 2.99 13.38
N LEU A 109 -0.70 2.21 12.44
CA LEU A 109 -2.14 1.97 12.32
C LEU A 109 -2.71 1.29 13.57
N SER A 110 -2.00 0.33 14.16
CA SER A 110 -2.42 -0.32 15.40
C SER A 110 -2.35 0.65 16.59
N GLY A 111 -1.35 1.54 16.63
CA GLY A 111 -1.26 2.62 17.62
C GLY A 111 -2.47 3.55 17.58
N PHE A 112 -2.84 4.06 16.40
CA PHE A 112 -4.03 4.91 16.25
C PHE A 112 -5.35 4.16 16.45
N GLY A 113 -5.40 2.86 16.11
CA GLY A 113 -6.59 2.01 16.24
C GLY A 113 -7.06 1.79 17.68
N ARG A 114 -6.18 1.94 18.68
CA ARG A 114 -6.53 1.80 20.11
C ARG A 114 -7.59 2.80 20.60
N ARG A 115 -7.82 3.90 19.87
CA ARG A 115 -8.84 4.92 20.19
C ARG A 115 -10.23 4.61 19.60
N GLY A 116 -10.46 3.40 19.07
CA GLY A 116 -11.78 2.88 18.70
C GLY A 116 -12.32 3.29 17.32
N ARG A 117 -11.69 4.24 16.60
CA ARG A 117 -12.15 4.72 15.28
C ARG A 117 -11.26 4.20 14.16
N ALA A 118 -11.58 3.02 13.63
CA ALA A 118 -10.77 2.35 12.59
C ALA A 118 -10.55 3.21 11.34
N TRP A 119 -11.58 3.95 10.88
CA TRP A 119 -11.47 4.83 9.71
C TRP A 119 -10.49 5.98 9.94
N LEU A 120 -10.46 6.55 11.16
CA LEU A 120 -9.53 7.63 11.50
C LEU A 120 -8.10 7.10 11.57
N ALA A 121 -7.91 5.89 12.12
CA ALA A 121 -6.60 5.24 12.15
C ALA A 121 -6.06 4.98 10.73
N ILE A 122 -6.92 4.57 9.78
CA ILE A 122 -6.56 4.39 8.36
C ILE A 122 -6.11 5.73 7.77
N ILE A 123 -6.87 6.81 7.95
CA ILE A 123 -6.51 8.13 7.41
C ILE A 123 -5.18 8.61 7.98
N LEU A 124 -5.01 8.58 9.31
CA LEU A 124 -3.79 9.07 9.95
C LEU A 124 -2.56 8.25 9.56
N SER A 125 -2.67 6.91 9.51
CA SER A 125 -1.59 6.03 9.03
C SER A 125 -1.24 6.31 7.57
N SER A 126 -2.23 6.59 6.73
CA SER A 126 -2.01 6.90 5.30
C SER A 126 -1.37 8.27 5.08
N LEU A 127 -1.72 9.25 5.90
CA LEU A 127 -1.11 10.58 5.88
C LEU A 127 0.35 10.51 6.31
N THR A 128 0.67 9.78 7.40
CA THR A 128 2.07 9.62 7.84
C THR A 128 2.90 8.81 6.84
N PHE A 129 2.30 7.80 6.20
CA PHE A 129 2.91 7.05 5.10
C PHE A 129 3.27 7.96 3.92
N GLY A 130 2.32 8.79 3.49
CA GLY A 130 2.58 9.79 2.45
C GLY A 130 3.68 10.76 2.84
N ALA A 131 3.59 11.35 4.04
CA ALA A 131 4.53 12.36 4.52
C ALA A 131 5.99 11.90 4.51
N MET A 132 6.28 10.60 4.71
CA MET A 132 7.64 10.06 4.64
C MET A 132 8.30 10.32 3.28
N HIS A 133 7.54 10.39 2.19
CA HIS A 133 8.12 10.47 0.85
C HIS A 133 8.75 11.83 0.54
N MET A 134 8.49 12.87 1.34
CA MET A 134 9.11 14.22 1.27
C MET A 134 9.02 14.96 -0.08
N ILE A 135 8.39 14.36 -1.09
CA ILE A 135 8.19 14.90 -2.43
C ILE A 135 6.68 15.07 -2.60
N PRO A 136 6.15 16.29 -2.83
CA PRO A 136 4.71 16.56 -2.79
C PRO A 136 3.85 15.61 -3.63
N GLN A 137 4.29 15.33 -4.86
CA GLN A 137 3.62 14.39 -5.76
C GLN A 137 3.58 12.95 -5.19
N GLN A 138 4.68 12.51 -4.57
CA GLN A 138 4.75 11.19 -3.94
C GLN A 138 3.93 11.15 -2.65
N VAL A 139 3.98 12.20 -1.83
CA VAL A 139 3.15 12.34 -0.63
C VAL A 139 1.68 12.14 -0.99
N PHE A 140 1.20 12.87 -2.00
CA PHE A 140 -0.18 12.77 -2.47
C PHE A 140 -0.54 11.34 -2.93
N ASN A 141 0.26 10.77 -3.83
CA ASN A 141 0.00 9.43 -4.37
C ASN A 141 0.07 8.35 -3.29
N ALA A 142 1.12 8.37 -2.46
CA ALA A 142 1.33 7.41 -1.39
C ALA A 142 0.22 7.48 -0.33
N THR A 143 -0.30 8.68 0.01
CA THR A 143 -1.47 8.78 0.88
C THR A 143 -2.70 8.09 0.28
N LEU A 144 -3.01 8.30 -1.00
CA LEU A 144 -4.17 7.68 -1.65
C LEU A 144 -4.07 6.15 -1.69
N VAL A 145 -2.92 5.63 -2.13
CA VAL A 145 -2.62 4.19 -2.09
C VAL A 145 -2.66 3.68 -0.65
N GLY A 146 -2.20 4.50 0.28
CA GLY A 146 -2.14 4.15 1.69
C GLY A 146 -3.50 3.93 2.32
N LEU A 147 -4.54 4.65 1.87
CA LEU A 147 -5.92 4.44 2.31
C LEU A 147 -6.39 3.04 1.91
N ALA A 148 -6.09 2.59 0.68
CA ALA A 148 -6.42 1.25 0.20
C ALA A 148 -5.72 0.16 1.01
N LEU A 149 -4.41 0.32 1.24
CA LEU A 149 -3.61 -0.58 2.08
C LEU A 149 -4.12 -0.64 3.53
N GLY A 150 -4.47 0.51 4.10
CA GLY A 150 -5.04 0.60 5.45
C GLY A 150 -6.39 -0.11 5.57
N MET A 151 -7.28 0.04 4.57
CA MET A 151 -8.54 -0.70 4.50
C MET A 151 -8.28 -2.22 4.42
N ILE A 152 -7.38 -2.68 3.55
CA ILE A 152 -7.01 -4.09 3.44
C ILE A 152 -6.48 -4.61 4.78
N ALA A 153 -5.56 -3.91 5.44
CA ALA A 153 -4.96 -4.33 6.71
C ALA A 153 -5.98 -4.38 7.86
N VAL A 154 -6.94 -3.44 7.89
CA VAL A 154 -8.03 -3.43 8.88
C VAL A 154 -8.97 -4.61 8.68
N HIS A 155 -9.45 -4.81 7.45
CA HIS A 155 -10.53 -5.73 7.16
C HIS A 155 -10.07 -7.18 7.00
N SER A 156 -8.86 -7.41 6.49
CA SER A 156 -8.25 -8.75 6.42
C SER A 156 -7.63 -9.20 7.75
N ARG A 157 -7.43 -8.26 8.69
CA ARG A 157 -6.65 -8.45 9.93
C ARG A 157 -5.27 -9.06 9.67
N SER A 158 -4.67 -8.74 8.51
CA SER A 158 -3.40 -9.29 8.06
C SER A 158 -2.58 -8.24 7.32
N LEU A 159 -1.24 -8.28 7.47
CA LEU A 159 -0.35 -7.47 6.63
C LEU A 159 -0.05 -8.12 5.28
N PHE A 160 -0.15 -9.44 5.16
CA PHE A 160 0.32 -10.14 3.97
C PHE A 160 -0.37 -9.70 2.66
N PRO A 161 -1.70 -9.49 2.61
CA PRO A 161 -2.34 -8.99 1.40
C PRO A 161 -1.90 -7.55 1.07
N GLY A 162 -1.66 -6.72 2.09
CA GLY A 162 -1.11 -5.37 1.92
C GLY A 162 0.30 -5.39 1.35
N ILE A 163 1.17 -6.27 1.85
CA ILE A 163 2.52 -6.48 1.33
C ILE A 163 2.48 -6.93 -0.14
N ALA A 164 1.60 -7.88 -0.48
CA ALA A 164 1.43 -8.35 -1.85
C ALA A 164 0.94 -7.22 -2.77
N PHE A 165 -0.09 -6.48 -2.35
CA PHE A 165 -0.57 -5.29 -3.06
C PHE A 165 0.58 -4.31 -3.33
N HIS A 166 1.33 -3.94 -2.29
CA HIS A 166 2.34 -2.90 -2.35
C HIS A 166 3.52 -3.33 -3.25
N PHE A 167 3.97 -4.57 -3.12
CA PHE A 167 4.99 -5.13 -4.00
C PHE A 167 4.55 -5.08 -5.47
N ILE A 168 3.33 -5.54 -5.78
CA ILE A 168 2.81 -5.55 -7.14
C ILE A 168 2.70 -4.13 -7.69
N TYR A 169 2.16 -3.19 -6.90
CA TYR A 169 1.99 -1.81 -7.29
C TYR A 169 3.34 -1.12 -7.64
N ASN A 170 4.38 -1.38 -6.83
CA ASN A 170 5.72 -0.85 -7.10
C ASN A 170 6.38 -1.56 -8.28
N ALA A 171 6.24 -2.88 -8.40
CA ALA A 171 6.73 -3.66 -9.53
C ALA A 171 6.13 -3.16 -10.85
N LEU A 172 4.81 -2.90 -10.90
CA LEU A 172 4.15 -2.32 -12.06
C LEU A 172 4.72 -0.95 -12.45
N SER A 173 5.08 -0.13 -11.46
CA SER A 173 5.72 1.16 -11.72
C SER A 173 7.11 1.01 -12.33
N ILE A 174 7.90 0.05 -11.85
CA ILE A 174 9.22 -0.30 -12.42
C ILE A 174 9.07 -0.81 -13.85
N TYR A 175 8.16 -1.76 -14.10
CA TYR A 175 7.94 -2.31 -15.44
C TYR A 175 7.43 -1.24 -16.42
N ARG A 176 6.52 -0.36 -15.98
CA ARG A 176 6.04 0.78 -16.78
C ARG A 176 7.20 1.67 -17.23
N GLY A 177 8.14 1.99 -16.34
CA GLY A 177 9.31 2.80 -16.65
C GLY A 177 10.28 2.16 -17.65
N ARG A 178 10.23 0.84 -17.81
CA ARG A 178 11.11 0.06 -18.70
C ARG A 178 10.50 -0.26 -20.06
N VAL A 179 9.28 0.19 -20.34
CA VAL A 179 8.67 0.03 -21.66
C VAL A 179 9.46 0.88 -22.66
N PRO A 180 10.02 0.28 -23.74
CA PRO A 180 10.80 1.05 -24.72
C PRO A 180 9.96 2.15 -25.37
N GLU A 181 10.52 3.34 -25.53
CA GLU A 181 9.82 4.49 -26.15
C GLU A 181 9.26 4.18 -27.54
N LYS A 182 9.98 3.33 -28.30
CA LYS A 182 9.61 2.88 -29.65
C LYS A 182 8.59 1.74 -29.68
N TRP A 183 8.17 1.21 -28.53
CA TRP A 183 7.20 0.13 -28.48
C TRP A 183 5.82 0.63 -28.95
N VAL A 184 5.17 -0.12 -29.83
CA VAL A 184 3.84 0.23 -30.33
C VAL A 184 2.86 -0.85 -29.85
N PRO A 185 1.76 -0.48 -29.18
CA PRO A 185 0.75 -1.44 -28.79
C PRO A 185 0.00 -1.96 -30.01
N GLU A 186 -0.15 -3.28 -30.10
CA GLU A 186 -0.84 -3.98 -31.20
C GLU A 186 -1.91 -4.94 -30.66
N HIS A 187 -2.61 -5.66 -31.55
CA HIS A 187 -3.53 -6.75 -31.20
C HIS A 187 -4.66 -6.34 -30.23
N GLY A 188 -5.13 -5.09 -30.32
CA GLY A 188 -6.19 -4.53 -29.48
C GLY A 188 -5.69 -3.78 -28.25
N LEU A 189 -4.41 -3.89 -27.89
CA LEU A 189 -3.81 -3.11 -26.80
C LEU A 189 -3.85 -1.61 -27.08
N GLN A 190 -3.83 -1.21 -28.36
CA GLN A 190 -3.87 0.20 -28.77
C GLN A 190 -5.13 0.95 -28.31
N TYR A 191 -6.21 0.23 -27.95
CA TYR A 191 -7.43 0.85 -27.41
C TYR A 191 -7.33 1.15 -25.91
N PHE A 192 -6.35 0.57 -25.21
CA PHE A 192 -6.22 0.63 -23.75
C PHE A 192 -4.94 1.33 -23.29
N VAL A 193 -3.89 1.28 -24.10
CA VAL A 193 -2.59 1.90 -23.80
C VAL A 193 -2.01 2.58 -25.03
N SER A 194 -1.20 3.60 -24.80
CA SER A 194 -0.48 4.32 -25.86
C SER A 194 0.88 4.80 -25.36
N MET A 195 1.84 5.01 -26.25
CA MET A 195 3.09 5.70 -25.88
C MET A 195 2.91 7.21 -26.02
N GLY A 196 3.18 7.94 -24.95
CA GLY A 196 3.27 9.41 -24.96
C GLY A 196 4.72 9.87 -24.74
N PRO A 197 4.95 11.20 -24.73
CA PRO A 197 6.28 11.78 -24.49
C PRO A 197 6.91 11.36 -23.15
N GLU A 198 6.09 10.88 -22.22
CA GLU A 198 6.43 10.54 -20.83
C GLU A 198 6.33 9.03 -20.58
N GLY A 199 6.41 8.25 -21.66
CA GLY A 199 6.29 6.79 -21.66
C GLY A 199 4.85 6.29 -21.77
N LEU A 200 4.59 5.10 -21.23
CA LEU A 200 3.31 4.40 -21.33
C LEU A 200 2.16 5.18 -20.67
N ARG A 201 1.10 5.47 -21.43
CA ARG A 201 -0.14 6.12 -20.99
C ARG A 201 -1.29 5.13 -21.03
N TYR A 202 -2.26 5.32 -20.14
CA TYR A 202 -3.46 4.50 -20.06
C TYR A 202 -4.69 5.26 -20.60
N SER A 203 -5.42 4.64 -21.52
CA SER A 203 -6.57 5.24 -22.20
C SER A 203 -7.83 5.21 -21.32
N TRP A 204 -8.77 6.12 -21.59
CA TRP A 204 -10.00 6.24 -20.80
C TRP A 204 -10.83 4.94 -20.66
N PRO A 205 -10.92 4.01 -21.66
CA PRO A 205 -11.68 2.77 -21.47
C PRO A 205 -11.08 1.90 -20.38
N LEU A 206 -9.75 1.79 -20.34
CA LEU A 206 -9.03 1.06 -19.31
C LEU A 206 -9.25 1.70 -17.93
N LEU A 207 -9.14 3.02 -17.85
CA LEU A 207 -9.35 3.76 -16.60
C LEU A 207 -10.76 3.55 -16.06
N LEU A 208 -11.78 3.54 -16.92
CA LEU A 208 -13.15 3.27 -16.49
C LEU A 208 -13.30 1.85 -15.92
N ILE A 209 -12.78 0.84 -16.61
CA ILE A 209 -12.79 -0.56 -16.14
C ILE A 209 -12.08 -0.66 -14.78
N CYS A 210 -10.88 -0.09 -14.67
CA CYS A 210 -10.10 -0.07 -13.45
C CYS A 210 -10.83 0.65 -12.30
N ALA A 211 -11.51 1.78 -12.56
CA ALA A 211 -12.25 2.52 -11.54
C ALA A 211 -13.44 1.72 -11.01
N VAL A 212 -14.24 1.13 -11.91
CA VAL A 212 -15.38 0.29 -11.53
C VAL A 212 -14.91 -0.91 -10.70
N LEU A 213 -13.84 -1.58 -11.17
CA LEU A 213 -13.25 -2.72 -10.46
C LEU A 213 -12.71 -2.33 -9.09
N ALA A 214 -11.98 -1.22 -8.98
CA ALA A 214 -11.43 -0.75 -7.72
C ALA A 214 -12.54 -0.40 -6.71
N ILE A 215 -13.59 0.30 -7.14
CA ILE A 215 -14.74 0.64 -6.28
C ILE A 215 -15.45 -0.63 -5.80
N ALA A 216 -15.70 -1.59 -6.70
CA ALA A 216 -16.37 -2.85 -6.36
C ALA A 216 -15.56 -3.66 -5.35
N LEU A 217 -14.24 -3.77 -5.55
CA LEU A 217 -13.34 -4.50 -4.65
C LEU A 217 -13.19 -3.80 -3.29
N LEU A 218 -13.04 -2.47 -3.26
CA LEU A 218 -13.00 -1.72 -2.00
C LEU A 218 -14.31 -1.84 -1.23
N ARG A 219 -15.46 -1.75 -1.92
CA ARG A 219 -16.76 -2.00 -1.32
C ARG A 219 -16.83 -3.42 -0.75
N TRP A 220 -16.41 -4.43 -1.50
CA TRP A 220 -16.34 -5.81 -1.02
C TRP A 220 -15.50 -5.93 0.25
N VAL A 221 -14.32 -5.32 0.30
CA VAL A 221 -13.43 -5.32 1.48
C VAL A 221 -14.16 -4.77 2.72
N THR A 222 -14.87 -3.65 2.58
CA THR A 222 -15.62 -3.05 3.71
C THR A 222 -16.80 -3.92 4.17
N LEU A 223 -17.46 -4.62 3.24
CA LEU A 223 -18.61 -5.48 3.54
C LEU A 223 -18.23 -6.75 4.31
N GLN A 224 -17.02 -7.26 4.13
CA GLN A 224 -16.54 -8.45 4.87
C GLN A 224 -16.46 -8.25 6.38
N SER A 225 -16.56 -7.01 6.86
CA SER A 225 -16.58 -6.70 8.30
C SER A 225 -17.95 -6.88 8.94
N ARG A 226 -19.02 -6.89 8.13
CA ARG A 226 -20.39 -7.05 8.60
C ARG A 226 -20.80 -8.51 8.76
N THR A 227 -20.03 -9.43 8.18
CA THR A 227 -20.39 -10.85 8.04
C THR A 227 -19.61 -11.78 8.98
N ALA A 228 -18.85 -11.27 9.95
CA ALA A 228 -18.30 -12.13 10.99
C ALA A 228 -19.41 -12.48 11.99
N PRO A 229 -19.96 -13.70 12.00
CA PRO A 229 -20.98 -14.09 12.95
C PRO A 229 -20.27 -14.36 14.29
N GLY A 230 -20.66 -13.69 15.38
CA GLY A 230 -20.36 -14.18 16.73
C GLY A 230 -19.79 -13.23 17.79
N GLU A 231 -19.70 -11.91 17.58
CA GLU A 231 -19.27 -10.97 18.67
C GLU A 231 -20.30 -9.91 19.05
N GLN A 232 -21.52 -9.96 18.50
CA GLN A 232 -22.54 -8.91 18.68
C GLN A 232 -23.67 -9.23 19.67
N THR A 233 -23.57 -10.29 20.49
CA THR A 233 -24.63 -10.59 21.49
C THR A 233 -24.16 -10.62 22.94
N GLU A 234 -22.88 -10.37 23.24
CA GLU A 234 -22.38 -10.38 24.64
C GLU A 234 -21.97 -9.01 25.20
N SER A 235 -22.06 -7.93 24.42
CA SER A 235 -21.56 -6.60 24.84
C SER A 235 -22.63 -5.57 25.18
N LEU A 236 -23.91 -5.96 25.25
CA LEU A 236 -25.00 -5.07 25.68
C LEU A 236 -25.23 -5.05 27.19
N THR A 237 -24.37 -5.68 27.98
CA THR A 237 -24.34 -5.47 29.44
C THR A 237 -22.96 -4.98 29.86
N LEU A 238 -22.93 -3.73 30.34
CA LEU A 238 -21.88 -3.14 31.17
C LEU A 238 -21.21 -4.21 32.06
N SER A 239 -19.97 -4.64 31.73
CA SER A 239 -19.07 -5.39 32.65
C SER A 239 -17.75 -5.89 31.99
N ALA A 240 -17.58 -5.85 30.67
CA ALA A 240 -16.39 -6.47 30.04
C ALA A 240 -15.13 -5.59 29.94
N PHE A 241 -15.15 -4.37 30.50
CA PHE A 241 -14.00 -3.45 30.48
C PHE A 241 -13.01 -3.69 31.65
N ASP A 242 -13.40 -4.46 32.67
CA ASP A 242 -12.62 -4.60 33.91
C ASP A 242 -11.96 -5.97 34.12
N ARG A 243 -12.10 -6.92 33.19
CA ARG A 243 -11.71 -8.33 33.42
C ARG A 243 -10.50 -8.85 32.63
N ARG A 244 -9.76 -7.98 31.94
CA ARG A 244 -8.53 -8.39 31.19
C ARG A 244 -7.29 -7.57 31.53
N LEU A 245 -7.28 -6.93 32.70
CA LEU A 245 -6.11 -6.21 33.24
C LEU A 245 -5.64 -6.76 34.60
N THR A 246 -6.23 -7.85 35.11
CA THR A 246 -5.90 -8.42 36.43
C THR A 246 -5.37 -9.85 36.43
N ASP A 247 -5.22 -10.53 35.29
CA ASP A 247 -4.51 -11.82 35.27
C ASP A 247 -2.99 -11.56 35.15
N SER A 248 -2.44 -11.05 36.26
CA SER A 248 -1.06 -11.26 36.66
C SER A 248 -0.94 -12.60 37.38
N THR A 249 0.19 -13.29 37.16
CA THR A 249 0.78 -14.35 38.01
C THR A 249 -0.02 -15.63 38.23
N ASN A 250 0.35 -16.68 37.48
CA ASN A 250 1.01 -17.89 38.01
C ASN A 250 1.65 -18.69 36.87
#